data_AF-A0AAW2VI79-F1
#
_entry.id   AF-A0AAW2VI79-F1
#
_cell.length_a   1.000
_cell.length_b   1.000
_cell.length_c   1.000
_cell.angle_alpha   90.00
_cell.angle_beta   90.00
_cell.angle_gamma   90.00
#
_symmetry.space_group_name_H-M   'P 1'
#
loop_
_entity.id
_entity.type
_entity.pdbx_description
1 polymer ?
#
loop_
_entity_poly.entity_id
_entity_poly.type
_entity_poly.pdbx_seq_one_letter_code
_entity_poly.pdbx_strand_id
1 'polypeptide(L)'
;MLINHGISEELLDRVKKVATECYKLEREADFKNSKPVQLLNELVEKNSDEKIENVDWEDVFLLSDQNDEEWPSKTIDFKETMKEYRAELKKLGHKVMEIMDENLGLPKGYIKNAFDDGQRRSIASFYNPSLKATIQPAPQLLDAKVENKVKNVAKYPKFVFGDYMSVYLEQKFQPKNQDSELLQQYKS
;
A
#
# COMPACT_ATOMS: atom_id res chain seq x y z
N MET A 1 0.29 -15.90 6.38
CA MET A 1 0.04 -14.63 7.10
C MET A 1 0.54 -14.81 8.52
N LEU A 2 1.38 -13.92 9.05
CA LEU A 2 1.88 -14.03 10.42
C LEU A 2 0.94 -13.29 11.36
N ILE A 3 0.34 -14.02 12.30
CA ILE A 3 -0.49 -13.48 13.37
C ILE A 3 0.26 -13.59 14.70
N ASN A 4 -0.18 -12.85 15.73
CA ASN A 4 0.46 -12.85 17.06
C ASN A 4 1.97 -12.51 17.01
N HIS A 5 2.34 -11.56 16.15
CA HIS A 5 3.74 -11.17 15.88
C HIS A 5 4.42 -10.41 17.04
N GLY A 6 3.67 -10.02 18.08
CA GLY A 6 4.21 -9.40 19.30
C GLY A 6 4.53 -7.92 19.20
N ILE A 7 4.13 -7.25 18.11
CA ILE A 7 4.15 -5.77 18.03
C ILE A 7 2.87 -5.29 18.68
N SER A 8 2.93 -4.32 19.59
CA SER A 8 1.75 -3.88 20.33
C SER A 8 0.71 -3.25 19.39
N GLU A 9 -0.56 -3.52 19.67
CA GLU A 9 -1.68 -2.93 18.93
C GLU A 9 -1.67 -1.39 19.06
N GLU A 10 -1.27 -0.88 20.22
CA GLU A 10 -1.10 0.55 20.47
C GLU A 10 -0.08 1.20 19.52
N LEU A 11 1.08 0.56 19.29
CA LEU A 11 2.07 1.05 18.33
C LEU A 11 1.53 1.00 16.91
N LEU A 12 0.82 -0.07 16.54
CA LEU A 12 0.19 -0.17 15.21
C LEU A 12 -0.86 0.93 15.00
N ASP A 13 -1.64 1.28 16.03
CA ASP A 13 -2.63 2.35 15.95
C ASP A 13 -1.98 3.72 15.84
N ARG A 14 -0.88 3.97 16.57
CA ARG A 14 -0.07 5.19 16.38
C ARG A 14 0.49 5.27 14.96
N VAL A 15 1.03 4.18 14.42
CA VAL A 15 1.53 4.11 13.03
C VAL A 15 0.43 4.46 12.03
N LYS A 16 -0.77 3.88 12.16
CA LYS A 16 -1.93 4.20 11.31
C LYS A 16 -2.27 5.69 11.41
N LYS A 17 -2.27 6.25 12.62
CA LYS A 17 -2.59 7.65 12.88
C LYS A 17 -1.59 8.58 12.18
N VAL A 18 -0.29 8.46 12.49
CA VAL A 18 0.74 9.35 11.92
C VAL A 18 0.86 9.19 10.40
N ALA A 19 0.66 7.98 9.86
CA ALA A 19 0.61 7.77 8.42
C ALA A 19 -0.56 8.51 7.75
N THR A 20 -1.74 8.44 8.36
CA THR A 20 -2.95 9.12 7.87
C THR A 20 -2.79 10.64 7.92
N GLU A 21 -2.25 11.16 9.03
CA GLU A 21 -2.00 12.59 9.22
C GLU A 21 -0.91 13.10 8.26
N CYS A 22 0.16 12.33 8.07
CA CYS A 22 1.22 12.61 7.10
C CYS A 22 0.68 12.72 5.68
N TYR A 23 -0.17 11.78 5.26
CA TYR A 23 -0.79 11.88 3.94
C TYR A 23 -1.58 13.20 3.81
N LYS A 24 -2.47 13.50 4.75
CA LYS A 24 -3.33 14.69 4.70
C LYS A 24 -2.54 16.00 4.72
N LEU A 25 -1.54 16.11 5.59
CA LEU A 25 -0.80 17.36 5.84
C LEU A 25 0.34 17.59 4.85
N GLU A 26 0.99 16.53 4.38
CA GLU A 26 2.26 16.62 3.67
C GLU A 26 2.19 16.12 2.23
N ARG A 27 1.19 15.29 1.87
CA ARG A 27 1.19 14.56 0.60
C ARG A 27 -0.03 14.79 -0.28
N GLU A 28 -1.20 14.99 0.32
CA GLU A 28 -2.49 15.00 -0.38
C GLU A 28 -2.54 16.05 -1.49
N ALA A 29 -1.97 17.23 -1.26
CA ALA A 29 -1.93 18.30 -2.27
C ALA A 29 -1.12 17.89 -3.52
N ASP A 30 0.05 17.28 -3.32
CA ASP A 30 0.90 16.84 -4.42
C ASP A 30 0.29 15.63 -5.14
N PHE A 31 -0.32 14.72 -4.38
CA PHE A 31 -1.04 13.58 -4.96
C PHE A 31 -2.23 14.02 -5.82
N LYS A 32 -3.01 15.02 -5.41
CA LYS A 32 -4.10 15.59 -6.22
C LYS A 32 -3.62 16.20 -7.53
N ASN A 33 -2.38 16.68 -7.57
CA ASN A 33 -1.76 17.25 -8.77
C ASN A 33 -0.97 16.21 -9.58
N SER A 34 -0.95 14.95 -9.16
CA SER A 34 -0.13 13.89 -9.76
C SER A 34 -0.64 13.44 -11.14
N LYS A 35 0.23 12.77 -11.91
CA LYS A 35 -0.11 12.25 -13.22
C LYS A 35 -1.29 11.25 -13.20
N PRO A 36 -1.41 10.32 -12.23
CA PRO A 36 -2.59 9.47 -12.10
C PRO A 36 -3.91 10.24 -12.02
N VAL A 37 -3.97 11.31 -11.20
CA VAL A 37 -5.19 12.11 -11.03
C VAL A 37 -5.51 12.93 -12.28
N GLN A 38 -4.50 13.49 -12.94
CA GLN A 38 -4.68 14.20 -14.21
C GLN A 38 -5.25 13.28 -15.30
N LEU A 39 -4.70 12.06 -15.44
CA LEU A 39 -5.19 11.08 -16.40
C LEU A 39 -6.63 10.65 -16.11
N LEU A 40 -6.99 10.50 -14.82
CA LEU A 40 -8.38 10.24 -14.43
C LEU A 40 -9.30 11.38 -14.86
N ASN A 41 -8.94 12.63 -14.59
CA ASN A 41 -9.74 13.79 -14.98
C ASN A 41 -9.93 13.86 -16.50
N GLU A 42 -8.86 13.70 -17.29
CA GLU A 42 -8.93 13.67 -18.75
C GLU A 42 -9.88 12.59 -19.29
N LEU A 43 -9.84 11.39 -18.70
CA LEU A 43 -10.70 10.27 -19.12
C LEU A 43 -12.17 10.56 -18.83
N VAL A 44 -12.46 11.08 -17.63
CA VAL A 44 -13.82 11.45 -17.24
C VAL A 44 -14.36 12.59 -18.13
N GLU A 45 -13.52 13.54 -18.53
CA GLU A 45 -13.88 14.62 -19.47
C GLU A 45 -14.17 14.11 -20.89
N LYS A 46 -13.32 13.21 -21.41
CA LYS A 46 -13.47 12.62 -22.75
C LYS A 46 -14.69 11.71 -22.87
N ASN A 47 -15.23 11.22 -21.75
CA ASN A 47 -16.32 10.23 -21.71
C ASN A 47 -16.02 9.00 -22.60
N SER A 48 -14.76 8.58 -22.61
CA SER A 48 -14.29 7.40 -23.34
C SER A 48 -14.31 6.17 -22.44
N ASP A 49 -14.50 4.98 -23.02
CA ASP A 49 -14.36 3.70 -22.33
C ASP A 49 -12.91 3.17 -22.37
N GLU A 50 -11.96 4.03 -22.78
CA GLU A 50 -10.53 3.78 -22.67
C GLU A 50 -10.14 3.49 -21.21
N LYS A 51 -9.15 2.62 -21.02
CA LYS A 51 -8.61 2.29 -19.71
C LYS A 51 -7.26 2.97 -19.51
N ILE A 52 -7.04 3.48 -18.31
CA ILE A 52 -5.70 3.90 -17.88
C ILE A 52 -4.93 2.63 -17.53
N GLU A 53 -3.95 2.29 -18.35
CA GLU A 53 -3.07 1.15 -18.14
C GLU A 53 -1.66 1.63 -17.75
N ASN A 54 -0.93 0.81 -17.01
CA ASN A 54 0.47 1.04 -16.62
C ASN A 54 0.71 2.34 -15.83
N VAL A 55 -0.22 2.68 -14.92
CA VAL A 55 -0.06 3.79 -13.98
C VAL A 55 -0.21 3.27 -12.57
N ASP A 56 0.80 3.48 -11.74
CA ASP A 56 0.75 3.15 -10.33
C ASP A 56 -0.04 4.24 -9.59
N TRP A 57 -1.17 3.84 -9.01
CA TRP A 57 -2.05 4.73 -8.24
C TRP A 57 -1.55 4.88 -6.81
N GLU A 58 -0.31 5.35 -6.67
CA GLU A 58 0.37 5.40 -5.39
C GLU A 58 1.16 6.66 -5.06
N ASP A 59 1.15 6.97 -3.77
CA ASP A 59 2.09 7.88 -3.16
C ASP A 59 3.05 7.07 -2.28
N VAL A 60 4.33 7.09 -2.64
CA VAL A 60 5.36 6.29 -1.98
C VAL A 60 6.50 7.21 -1.55
N PHE A 61 6.94 7.02 -0.30
CA PHE A 61 8.19 7.58 0.19
C PHE A 61 9.01 6.51 0.91
N LEU A 62 10.33 6.65 0.80
CA LEU A 62 11.28 5.72 1.38
C LEU A 62 11.67 6.19 2.78
N LEU A 63 11.57 5.28 3.75
CA LEU A 63 12.15 5.46 5.07
C LEU A 63 13.40 4.58 5.19
N SER A 64 14.56 5.22 5.33
CA SER A 64 15.86 4.58 5.54
C SER A 64 16.61 5.28 6.67
N ASP A 65 17.67 4.66 7.17
CA ASP A 65 18.51 5.27 8.20
C ASP A 65 19.42 6.37 7.62
N GLN A 66 19.57 6.41 6.29
CA GLN A 66 20.39 7.40 5.57
C GLN A 66 19.65 8.69 5.22
N ASN A 67 18.32 8.68 5.25
CA ASN A 67 17.51 9.81 4.81
C ASN A 67 16.62 10.36 5.92
N ASP A 68 17.01 10.20 7.19
CA ASP A 68 16.21 10.66 8.36
C ASP A 68 15.85 12.15 8.27
N GLU A 69 16.71 12.97 7.66
CA GLU A 69 16.46 14.40 7.42
C GLU A 69 15.31 14.64 6.43
N GLU A 70 15.13 13.75 5.45
CA GLU A 70 14.09 13.81 4.41
C GLU A 70 12.74 13.24 4.86
N TRP A 71 12.66 12.63 6.05
CA TRP A 71 11.40 12.07 6.54
C TRP A 71 10.38 13.19 6.79
N PRO A 72 9.06 12.88 6.60
CA PRO A 72 7.98 13.78 6.95
C PRO A 72 8.17 14.40 8.34
N SER A 73 7.94 15.71 8.41
CA SER A 73 8.31 16.52 9.58
C SER A 73 7.22 17.49 10.01
N LYS A 74 6.21 17.73 9.17
CA LYS A 74 5.05 18.55 9.58
C LYS A 74 4.10 17.75 10.47
N THR A 75 4.12 16.42 10.35
CA THR A 75 3.30 15.51 11.16
C THR A 75 3.98 15.24 12.50
N ILE A 76 3.29 15.62 13.57
CA ILE A 76 3.73 15.43 14.95
C ILE A 76 3.93 13.92 15.21
N ASP A 77 4.97 13.57 15.96
CA ASP A 77 5.35 12.20 16.35
C ASP A 77 5.67 11.24 15.19
N PHE A 78 5.66 11.68 13.93
CA PHE A 78 5.86 10.79 12.77
C PHE A 78 7.20 10.07 12.83
N LYS A 79 8.30 10.81 12.97
CA LYS A 79 9.65 10.23 12.97
C LYS A 79 9.86 9.28 14.15
N GLU A 80 9.42 9.68 15.34
CA GLU A 80 9.55 8.86 16.56
C GLU A 80 8.77 7.55 16.42
N THR A 81 7.48 7.65 16.06
CA THR A 81 6.60 6.48 15.88
C THR A 81 7.14 5.53 14.81
N MET A 82 7.58 6.05 13.67
CA MET A 82 8.11 5.23 12.59
C MET A 82 9.48 4.61 12.93
N LYS A 83 10.33 5.29 13.72
CA LYS A 83 11.59 4.71 14.23
C LYS A 83 11.30 3.54 15.18
N GLU A 84 10.37 3.72 16.11
CA GLU A 84 9.94 2.66 17.04
C GLU A 84 9.39 1.44 16.28
N TYR A 85 8.46 1.69 15.34
CA TYR A 85 7.89 0.63 14.51
C TYR A 85 8.93 -0.12 13.69
N ARG A 86 9.89 0.58 13.08
CA ARG A 86 10.98 -0.05 12.33
C ARG A 86 11.90 -0.88 13.21
N ALA A 87 12.14 -0.46 14.46
CA ALA A 87 12.89 -1.25 15.43
C ALA A 87 12.16 -2.56 15.78
N GLU A 88 10.84 -2.51 16.03
CA GLU A 88 10.03 -3.70 16.28
C GLU A 88 9.98 -4.65 15.07
N LEU A 89 9.83 -4.12 13.86
CA LEU A 89 9.92 -4.92 12.65
C LEU A 89 11.32 -5.52 12.45
N LYS A 90 12.40 -4.94 12.99
CA LYS A 90 13.76 -5.51 12.95
C LYS A 90 13.86 -6.69 13.90
N LYS A 91 13.35 -6.55 15.12
CA LYS A 91 13.25 -7.66 16.08
C LYS A 91 12.44 -8.82 15.50
N LEU A 92 11.30 -8.52 14.86
CA LEU A 92 10.47 -9.55 14.22
C LEU A 92 11.21 -10.25 13.08
N GLY A 93 11.87 -9.50 12.20
CA GLY A 93 12.68 -10.07 11.10
C GLY A 93 13.77 -11.00 11.62
N HIS A 94 14.48 -10.62 12.68
CA HIS A 94 15.49 -11.50 13.32
C HIS A 94 14.88 -12.80 13.82
N LYS A 95 13.72 -12.76 14.50
CA LYS A 95 13.05 -13.98 14.98
C LYS A 95 12.67 -14.91 13.82
N VAL A 96 12.17 -14.37 12.72
CA VAL A 96 11.83 -15.15 11.52
C VAL A 96 13.08 -15.80 10.93
N MET A 97 14.19 -15.07 10.85
CA MET A 97 15.46 -15.61 10.35
C MET A 97 16.01 -16.72 11.24
N GLU A 98 15.94 -16.58 12.57
CA GLU A 98 16.35 -17.65 13.50
C GLU A 98 15.51 -18.93 13.31
N ILE A 99 14.20 -18.79 13.14
CA ILE A 99 13.31 -19.94 12.86
C ILE A 99 13.64 -20.58 11.51
N MET A 100 14.01 -19.79 10.50
CA MET A 100 14.45 -20.32 9.21
C MET A 100 15.78 -21.07 9.31
N ASP A 101 16.72 -20.58 10.12
CA ASP A 101 17.97 -21.29 10.38
C ASP A 101 17.68 -22.69 10.94
N GLU A 102 16.82 -22.77 11.96
CA GLU A 102 16.40 -24.04 12.58
C GLU A 102 15.72 -24.98 11.58
N ASN A 103 14.76 -24.47 10.80
CA ASN A 103 14.02 -25.28 9.83
C ASN A 103 14.89 -25.83 8.70
N LEU A 104 15.97 -25.13 8.35
CA LEU A 104 16.90 -25.54 7.29
C LEU A 104 18.12 -26.32 7.82
N GLY A 105 18.20 -26.54 9.14
CA GLY A 105 19.35 -27.19 9.78
C GLY A 105 20.64 -26.35 9.71
N LEU A 106 20.51 -25.03 9.59
CA LEU A 106 21.63 -24.10 9.55
C LEU A 106 22.07 -23.71 10.97
N PRO A 107 23.34 -23.30 11.16
CA PRO A 107 23.76 -22.71 12.42
C PRO A 107 22.93 -21.48 12.78
N LYS A 108 22.61 -21.31 14.06
CA LYS A 108 21.86 -20.14 14.55
C LYS A 108 22.54 -18.83 14.12
N GLY A 109 21.79 -17.94 13.49
CA GLY A 109 22.25 -16.65 13.01
C GLY A 109 22.87 -16.70 11.61
N TYR A 110 22.87 -17.85 10.92
CA TYR A 110 23.46 -17.99 9.59
C TYR A 110 22.78 -17.03 8.59
N ILE A 111 21.45 -17.10 8.48
CA ILE A 111 20.69 -16.22 7.59
C ILE A 111 20.84 -14.77 8.02
N LYS A 112 20.75 -14.49 9.32
CA LYS A 112 20.92 -13.12 9.84
C LYS A 112 22.26 -12.52 9.43
N ASN A 113 23.36 -13.25 9.61
CA ASN A 113 24.71 -12.78 9.27
C ASN A 113 24.87 -12.53 7.77
N ALA A 114 24.18 -13.30 6.92
CA ALA A 114 24.16 -13.05 5.48
C ALA A 114 23.44 -11.73 5.10
N PHE A 115 22.56 -11.23 5.97
CA PHE A 115 21.81 -9.98 5.77
C PHE A 115 22.30 -8.79 6.61
N ASP A 116 23.23 -8.99 7.56
CA ASP A 116 23.66 -7.93 8.51
C ASP A 116 24.46 -6.79 7.82
N ASP A 117 24.96 -7.01 6.60
CA ASP A 117 25.57 -5.98 5.74
C ASP A 117 24.53 -5.15 4.94
N GLY A 118 23.24 -5.51 5.03
CA GLY A 118 22.17 -4.90 4.26
C GLY A 118 21.53 -3.70 4.97
N GLN A 119 21.55 -2.53 4.33
CA GLN A 119 20.73 -1.42 4.77
C GLN A 119 19.24 -1.77 4.65
N ARG A 120 18.55 -1.79 5.79
CA ARG A 120 17.12 -2.03 5.84
C ARG A 120 16.37 -0.85 5.21
N ARG A 121 15.98 -1.00 3.95
CA ARG A 121 15.01 -0.12 3.30
C ARG A 121 13.61 -0.50 3.76
N SER A 122 12.87 0.48 4.28
CA SER A 122 11.44 0.33 4.55
C SER A 122 10.70 1.22 3.56
N ILE A 123 9.98 0.61 2.63
CA ILE A 123 9.04 1.34 1.79
C ILE A 123 7.74 1.43 2.58
N ALA A 124 7.32 2.65 2.92
CA ALA A 124 6.03 2.88 3.56
C ALA A 124 4.94 2.87 2.48
N SER A 125 4.55 1.68 2.03
CA SER A 125 3.42 1.49 1.11
C SER A 125 2.16 1.20 1.93
N PHE A 126 1.30 2.20 2.10
CA PHE A 126 0.04 2.05 2.83
C PHE A 126 -1.05 1.51 1.90
N TYR A 127 -1.00 0.20 1.61
CA TYR A 127 -1.85 -0.46 0.61
C TYR A 127 -2.78 -1.53 1.16
N ASN A 128 -3.35 -1.34 2.35
CA ASN A 128 -4.39 -2.25 2.79
C ASN A 128 -5.60 -1.49 3.32
N PRO A 129 -6.54 -1.15 2.43
CA PRO A 129 -7.88 -0.78 2.84
C PRO A 129 -8.44 -1.84 3.80
N SER A 130 -9.37 -1.45 4.68
CA SER A 130 -10.13 -2.42 5.46
C SER A 130 -10.75 -3.46 4.52
N LEU A 131 -10.85 -4.73 4.93
CA LEU A 131 -11.55 -5.76 4.14
C LEU A 131 -13.01 -5.37 3.84
N LYS A 132 -13.59 -4.48 4.66
CA LYS A 132 -14.94 -3.94 4.46
C LYS A 132 -14.97 -2.66 3.62
N ALA A 133 -13.82 -2.13 3.23
CA ALA A 133 -13.73 -0.91 2.44
C ALA A 133 -14.30 -1.16 1.05
N THR A 134 -15.07 -0.18 0.56
CA THR A 134 -15.47 -0.14 -0.84
C THR A 134 -14.41 0.61 -1.63
N ILE A 135 -13.91 -0.02 -2.69
CA ILE A 135 -13.00 0.56 -3.67
C ILE A 135 -13.82 1.10 -4.83
N GLN A 136 -13.64 2.39 -5.11
CA GLN A 136 -14.19 3.16 -6.22
C GLN A 136 -13.36 4.44 -6.37
N PRO A 137 -13.39 5.14 -7.52
CA PRO A 137 -12.75 6.44 -7.64
C PRO A 137 -13.23 7.38 -6.52
N ALA A 138 -12.31 7.99 -5.78
CA ALA A 138 -12.65 8.91 -4.71
C ALA A 138 -13.29 10.18 -5.33
N PRO A 139 -14.58 10.47 -5.08
CA PRO A 139 -15.26 11.58 -5.75
C PRO A 139 -14.57 12.93 -5.52
N GLN A 140 -13.98 13.13 -4.34
CA GLN A 140 -13.24 14.35 -4.00
C GLN A 140 -11.93 14.58 -4.78
N LEU A 141 -11.48 13.60 -5.58
CA LEU A 141 -10.33 13.77 -6.49
C LEU A 141 -10.74 14.27 -7.87
N LEU A 142 -12.03 14.33 -8.16
CA LEU A 142 -12.56 14.81 -9.44
C LEU A 142 -12.79 16.32 -9.37
N ASP A 143 -12.51 17.02 -10.46
CA ASP A 143 -12.77 18.46 -10.55
C ASP A 143 -14.26 18.78 -10.38
N ALA A 144 -14.60 19.83 -9.62
CA ALA A 144 -15.98 20.28 -9.37
C ALA A 144 -16.78 20.60 -10.67
N LYS A 145 -16.08 20.92 -11.77
CA LYS A 145 -16.69 21.12 -13.11
C LYS A 145 -17.17 19.81 -13.75
N VAL A 146 -16.60 18.70 -13.32
CA VAL A 146 -16.88 17.33 -13.76
C VAL A 146 -17.82 16.63 -12.78
N GLU A 147 -17.79 17.01 -11.50
CA GLU A 147 -18.71 16.57 -10.46
C GLU A 147 -20.18 16.80 -10.86
N ASN A 148 -20.54 17.92 -11.49
CA ASN A 148 -21.90 18.15 -12.00
C ASN A 148 -22.28 17.31 -13.24
N LYS A 149 -21.35 16.53 -13.80
CA LYS A 149 -21.58 15.52 -14.85
C LYS A 149 -21.50 14.09 -14.30
N VAL A 150 -22.00 13.87 -13.07
CA VAL A 150 -22.02 12.64 -12.22
C VAL A 150 -22.27 11.29 -12.94
N LYS A 151 -22.75 11.26 -14.19
CA LYS A 151 -23.05 10.00 -14.91
C LYS A 151 -21.82 9.11 -15.17
N ASN A 152 -20.61 9.67 -15.18
CA ASN A 152 -19.39 8.93 -15.58
C ASN A 152 -18.66 8.22 -14.41
N VAL A 153 -18.81 8.67 -13.16
CA VAL A 153 -18.24 7.97 -11.98
C VAL A 153 -18.89 6.60 -11.78
N ALA A 154 -20.17 6.48 -12.13
CA ALA A 154 -20.93 5.24 -12.07
C ALA A 154 -20.43 4.14 -13.02
N LYS A 155 -19.55 4.47 -13.99
CA LYS A 155 -18.95 3.48 -14.90
C LYS A 155 -17.77 2.72 -14.30
N TYR A 156 -17.14 3.24 -13.24
CA TYR A 156 -16.02 2.54 -12.63
C TYR A 156 -16.50 1.44 -11.70
N PRO A 157 -15.89 0.24 -11.77
CA PRO A 157 -16.32 -0.88 -10.96
C PRO A 157 -16.19 -0.53 -9.48
N LYS A 158 -17.29 -0.71 -8.77
CA LYS A 158 -17.34 -0.61 -7.32
C LYS A 158 -17.25 -2.02 -6.76
N PHE A 159 -16.24 -2.28 -5.94
CA PHE A 159 -16.07 -3.58 -5.30
C PHE A 159 -15.66 -3.44 -3.84
N VAL A 160 -15.95 -4.46 -3.04
CA VAL A 160 -15.48 -4.54 -1.66
C VAL A 160 -14.07 -5.14 -1.67
N PHE A 161 -13.15 -4.52 -0.95
CA PHE A 161 -11.74 -4.91 -0.96
C PHE A 161 -11.52 -6.35 -0.46
N GLY A 162 -12.29 -6.79 0.54
CA GLY A 162 -12.25 -8.17 1.03
C GLY A 162 -12.67 -9.19 -0.03
N ASP A 163 -13.70 -8.90 -0.81
CA ASP A 163 -14.17 -9.78 -1.89
C ASP A 163 -13.10 -9.90 -2.98
N TYR A 164 -12.47 -8.78 -3.36
CA TYR A 164 -11.32 -8.77 -4.26
C TYR A 164 -10.15 -9.61 -3.72
N MET A 165 -9.81 -9.46 -2.43
CA MET A 165 -8.68 -10.17 -1.84
C MET A 165 -8.90 -11.68 -1.79
N SER A 166 -10.13 -12.13 -1.54
CA SER A 166 -10.51 -13.55 -1.60
C SER A 166 -10.22 -14.13 -2.99
N VAL A 167 -10.69 -13.46 -4.05
CA VAL A 167 -10.45 -13.87 -5.44
C VAL A 167 -8.95 -13.83 -5.78
N TYR A 168 -8.25 -12.78 -5.38
CA TYR A 168 -6.81 -12.63 -5.61
C TYR A 168 -6.00 -13.76 -4.98
N LEU A 169 -6.28 -14.11 -3.73
CA LEU A 169 -5.57 -15.18 -3.02
C LEU A 169 -5.85 -16.55 -3.66
N GLU A 170 -7.09 -16.82 -4.06
CA GLU A 170 -7.43 -18.05 -4.79
C GLU A 170 -6.65 -18.17 -6.09
N GLN A 171 -6.46 -17.07 -6.82
CA GLN A 171 -5.80 -17.06 -8.14
C GLN A 171 -4.27 -17.02 -8.05
N LYS A 172 -3.69 -16.24 -7.13
CA LYS A 172 -2.24 -16.01 -7.06
C LYS A 172 -1.44 -17.29 -6.84
N PHE A 173 -2.03 -18.25 -6.12
CA PHE A 173 -1.39 -19.52 -5.78
C PHE A 173 -1.82 -20.68 -6.70
N GLN A 174 -2.61 -20.43 -7.76
CA GLN A 174 -2.82 -21.44 -8.79
C GLN A 174 -1.56 -21.58 -9.65
N PRO A 175 -1.26 -22.80 -10.14
CA PRO A 175 -0.22 -22.99 -11.14
C PRO A 175 -0.58 -22.12 -12.36
N LYS A 176 0.35 -21.27 -12.82
CA LYS A 176 0.15 -20.45 -14.02
C LYS A 176 0.12 -21.35 -15.26
N ASN A 177 -1.03 -21.96 -15.53
CA ASN A 177 -1.34 -22.61 -16.79
C ASN A 177 -2.65 -22.03 -17.31
N GLN A 178 -2.53 -21.40 -18.48
CA GLN A 178 -3.57 -20.77 -19.32
C GLN A 178 -4.03 -19.37 -18.93
N ASP A 179 -3.50 -18.42 -19.68
CA ASP A 179 -3.89 -17.02 -19.75
C ASP A 179 -5.34 -16.82 -20.24
N SER A 180 -5.93 -15.72 -19.75
CA SER A 180 -6.65 -14.69 -20.55
C SER A 180 -8.18 -14.57 -20.58
N GLU A 181 -9.00 -15.46 -20.00
CA GLU A 181 -10.46 -15.33 -20.24
C GLU A 181 -11.31 -14.71 -19.11
N LEU A 182 -10.91 -14.75 -17.83
CA LEU A 182 -11.88 -14.50 -16.74
C LEU A 182 -11.89 -13.09 -16.11
N LEU A 183 -10.94 -12.20 -16.46
CA LEU A 183 -11.03 -10.78 -16.09
C LEU A 183 -12.17 -10.04 -16.84
N GLN A 184 -12.89 -10.71 -17.74
CA GLN A 184 -14.10 -10.18 -18.36
C GLN A 184 -15.30 -10.12 -17.39
N GLN A 185 -15.28 -10.84 -16.26
CA GLN A 185 -16.43 -10.88 -15.35
C GLN A 185 -16.64 -9.58 -14.53
N TYR A 186 -15.67 -8.66 -14.54
CA TYR A 186 -15.80 -7.32 -13.94
C TYR A 186 -15.95 -6.21 -14.99
N LYS A 187 -16.28 -6.55 -16.25
CA LYS A 187 -16.61 -5.60 -17.33
C LYS A 187 -18.12 -5.33 -17.45
N SER A 188 -18.84 -5.15 -16.35
CA SER A 188 -20.26 -4.78 -16.40
C SER A 188 -20.58 -3.65 -15.45
#